data_AF-A0A8J2M9L6-F1
#
_entry.id   AF-A0A8J2M9L6-F1
#
_cell.length_a   1.000
_cell.length_b   1.000
_cell.length_c   1.000
_cell.angle_alpha   90.00
_cell.angle_beta   90.00
_cell.angle_gamma   90.00
#
_symmetry.space_group_name_H-M   'P 1'
#
loop_
_entity.id
_entity.type
_entity.pdbx_description
1 polymer ?
#
loop_
_entity_poly.entity_id
_entity_poly.type
_entity_poly.pdbx_seq_one_letter_code
_entity_poly.pdbx_strand_id
1 'polypeptide(L)'
;MPNNTAPASDGKKLAVVLSERKVDIINNDALTEQEANASVEASPVVECQTIISSVSSEKKQLMTSVEAIELLKKSLVSIITRTEAQKLAEAIAKDPSLAKYIDIPLSKFDKYIDDNPAIAAAVIVARITQNCSELPQFFQLLAGMKISVQAMEVVNRLCTQVEFPQEYLNSYIATCVRRCEEPDQTPFMQCRQVRVVCVFLSSLIRSRTWDVRPLSVELQAFVLKFNHVREAASLYQAILMALQPSAESVTTCSSTLGLSAKTAGVISAVTTTGSIEQSAANNRGGRCSH
;
A
#
# COMPACT_ATOMS: atom_id res chain seq x y z
N MET A 1 3.78 9.58 54.84
CA MET A 1 2.64 9.21 55.70
C MET A 1 1.97 10.47 56.18
N PRO A 2 0.65 10.67 56.04
CA PRO A 2 -0.32 10.16 55.04
C PRO A 2 -1.09 11.38 54.42
N ASN A 3 -2.15 11.35 53.60
CA ASN A 3 -3.01 10.31 53.05
C ASN A 3 -3.75 10.81 51.78
N ASN A 4 -4.04 9.87 50.89
CA ASN A 4 -5.10 9.74 49.87
C ASN A 4 -6.21 10.81 49.77
N THR A 5 -6.65 11.11 48.53
CA THR A 5 -7.99 10.68 48.03
C THR A 5 -8.01 10.63 46.50
N ALA A 6 -8.44 9.50 45.94
CA ALA A 6 -8.78 9.27 44.53
C ALA A 6 -10.13 9.93 44.15
N PRO A 7 -10.50 9.90 42.85
CA PRO A 7 -11.59 9.00 42.50
C PRO A 7 -11.37 8.20 41.22
N ALA A 8 -12.18 7.14 41.14
CA ALA A 8 -12.18 6.04 40.19
C ALA A 8 -13.15 6.24 39.01
N SER A 9 -13.16 5.24 38.11
CA SER A 9 -14.03 4.99 36.94
C SER A 9 -13.67 5.79 35.67
N ASP A 10 -13.54 5.23 34.47
CA ASP A 10 -14.23 4.08 33.88
C ASP A 10 -13.31 3.24 32.98
N GLY A 11 -13.26 1.94 33.24
CA GLY A 11 -12.66 0.94 32.36
C GLY A 11 -13.70 0.45 31.36
N LYS A 12 -13.70 1.01 30.14
CA LYS A 12 -14.44 0.42 29.01
C LYS A 12 -13.59 -0.68 28.37
N LYS A 13 -13.93 -1.93 28.71
CA LYS A 13 -13.53 -3.15 27.97
C LYS A 13 -14.00 -3.01 26.52
N LEU A 14 -13.07 -2.89 25.57
CA LEU A 14 -13.32 -3.20 24.17
C LEU A 14 -13.10 -4.70 23.98
N ALA A 15 -14.19 -5.45 23.84
CA ALA A 15 -14.17 -6.83 23.40
C ALA A 15 -14.03 -6.85 21.87
N VAL A 16 -12.89 -7.33 21.37
CA VAL A 16 -12.73 -7.62 19.94
C VAL A 16 -13.33 -9.00 19.68
N VAL A 17 -14.46 -9.00 18.97
CA VAL A 17 -15.15 -10.19 18.49
C VAL A 17 -14.39 -10.72 17.27
N LEU A 18 -13.73 -11.88 17.41
CA LEU A 18 -13.20 -12.66 16.29
C LEU A 18 -14.38 -13.36 15.59
N SER A 19 -14.73 -12.89 14.40
CA SER A 19 -15.66 -13.56 13.50
C SER A 19 -14.90 -14.61 12.69
N GLU A 20 -15.02 -15.88 13.09
CA GLU A 20 -14.63 -17.04 12.28
C GLU A 20 -15.57 -17.15 11.07
N ARG A 21 -15.03 -17.12 9.84
CA ARG A 21 -15.76 -17.55 8.64
C ARG A 21 -15.18 -18.87 8.13
N LYS A 22 -15.97 -19.91 8.33
CA LYS A 22 -15.90 -21.25 7.74
C LYS A 22 -16.23 -21.14 6.25
N VAL A 23 -15.44 -21.78 5.38
CA VAL A 23 -15.79 -22.01 3.97
C VAL A 23 -15.81 -23.52 3.74
N ASP A 24 -16.99 -23.98 3.32
CA ASP A 24 -17.35 -25.38 3.19
C ASP A 24 -16.79 -26.03 1.93
N ILE A 25 -16.59 -27.34 2.08
CA ILE A 25 -16.19 -28.35 1.10
C ILE A 25 -17.34 -28.58 0.12
N ILE A 26 -17.05 -28.56 -1.18
CA ILE A 26 -17.95 -29.14 -2.20
C ILE A 26 -17.19 -30.25 -2.92
N ASN A 27 -17.53 -31.50 -2.56
CA ASN A 27 -17.31 -32.69 -3.37
C ASN A 27 -18.38 -32.72 -4.47
N ASN A 28 -17.98 -33.08 -5.69
CA ASN A 28 -18.91 -33.64 -6.67
C ASN A 28 -18.29 -34.92 -7.24
N ASP A 29 -18.98 -36.02 -6.97
CA ASP A 29 -18.75 -37.37 -7.48
C ASP A 29 -20.02 -37.73 -8.27
N ALA A 30 -19.87 -38.15 -9.53
CA ALA A 30 -20.91 -38.83 -10.30
C ALA A 30 -20.32 -39.45 -11.57
N LEU A 31 -20.25 -40.78 -11.55
CA LEU A 31 -20.03 -41.69 -12.68
C LEU A 31 -21.21 -41.69 -13.66
N THR A 32 -20.93 -41.91 -14.95
CA THR A 32 -21.76 -42.78 -15.81
C THR A 32 -20.94 -43.30 -16.99
N GLU A 33 -21.06 -44.60 -17.23
CA GLU A 33 -20.54 -45.47 -18.31
C GLU A 33 -21.16 -45.05 -19.67
N GLN A 34 -20.79 -45.46 -20.89
CA GLN A 34 -20.31 -46.70 -21.51
C GLN A 34 -20.17 -46.37 -23.05
N GLU A 35 -19.21 -46.81 -23.87
CA GLU A 35 -19.18 -48.00 -24.76
C GLU A 35 -18.01 -47.77 -25.77
N ALA A 36 -16.98 -48.62 -25.85
CA ALA A 36 -16.79 -49.80 -26.72
C ALA A 36 -16.44 -49.51 -28.21
N ASN A 37 -15.17 -49.80 -28.61
CA ASN A 37 -14.85 -50.82 -29.63
C ASN A 37 -13.32 -51.01 -29.88
N ALA A 38 -12.89 -52.25 -29.67
CA ALA A 38 -11.96 -53.13 -30.43
C ALA A 38 -11.24 -52.56 -31.69
N SER A 39 -10.03 -52.95 -32.10
CA SER A 39 -9.11 -54.06 -31.78
C SER A 39 -7.78 -53.89 -32.57
N VAL A 40 -6.79 -54.75 -32.25
CA VAL A 40 -5.78 -55.37 -33.14
C VAL A 40 -4.29 -55.02 -32.92
N GLU A 41 -3.66 -55.95 -32.17
CA GLU A 41 -2.39 -56.69 -32.36
C GLU A 41 -0.98 -56.07 -32.41
N ALA A 42 -0.12 -56.81 -31.68
CA ALA A 42 1.26 -57.24 -31.96
C ALA A 42 2.43 -56.43 -31.38
N SER A 43 3.07 -57.02 -30.36
CA SER A 43 4.50 -56.82 -30.00
C SER A 43 5.37 -57.85 -30.77
N PRO A 44 6.69 -57.64 -30.97
CA PRO A 44 7.66 -57.95 -29.91
C PRO A 44 8.92 -57.05 -29.82
N VAL A 45 9.38 -56.90 -28.57
CA VAL A 45 10.76 -56.75 -28.03
C VAL A 45 11.93 -56.45 -28.99
N VAL A 46 12.64 -55.31 -28.81
CA VAL A 46 14.12 -55.20 -28.75
C VAL A 46 14.52 -53.90 -28.00
N GLU A 47 15.49 -54.05 -27.10
CA GLU A 47 16.17 -53.08 -26.23
C GLU A 47 17.02 -52.04 -27.00
N CYS A 48 16.97 -50.75 -26.62
CA CYS A 48 18.07 -49.79 -26.84
C CYS A 48 17.98 -48.58 -25.89
N GLN A 49 19.15 -48.22 -25.39
CA GLN A 49 19.46 -47.28 -24.32
C GLN A 49 19.32 -45.78 -24.72
N THR A 50 19.04 -44.96 -23.69
CA THR A 50 19.45 -43.55 -23.52
C THR A 50 18.63 -42.46 -24.24
N ILE A 51 18.01 -41.57 -23.44
CA ILE A 51 18.27 -40.10 -23.33
C ILE A 51 17.03 -39.42 -22.72
N ILE A 52 17.24 -38.91 -21.49
CA ILE A 52 16.69 -37.68 -20.87
C ILE A 52 15.18 -37.46 -20.98
N SER A 53 14.49 -37.61 -19.85
CA SER A 53 13.44 -36.67 -19.39
C SER A 53 13.14 -36.94 -17.92
N SER A 54 14.04 -36.49 -17.03
CA SER A 54 13.71 -36.34 -15.61
C SER A 54 12.70 -35.20 -15.50
N VAL A 55 11.43 -35.56 -15.43
CA VAL A 55 10.32 -34.69 -15.07
C VAL A 55 10.63 -34.07 -13.72
N SER A 56 11.05 -32.81 -13.73
CA SER A 56 11.16 -31.98 -12.54
C SER A 56 9.77 -31.76 -12.00
N SER A 57 9.38 -32.61 -11.05
CA SER A 57 8.26 -32.32 -10.17
C SER A 57 8.74 -31.22 -9.22
N GLU A 58 8.31 -29.98 -9.47
CA GLU A 58 8.45 -28.84 -8.57
C GLU A 58 7.74 -29.14 -7.25
N LYS A 59 8.40 -29.89 -6.37
CA LYS A 59 8.02 -30.03 -4.97
C LYS A 59 8.36 -28.70 -4.32
N LYS A 60 7.36 -27.92 -3.93
CA LYS A 60 7.47 -26.72 -3.08
C LYS A 60 8.20 -27.11 -1.79
N GLN A 61 9.52 -27.05 -1.82
CA GLN A 61 10.36 -27.51 -0.71
C GLN A 61 10.13 -26.56 0.47
N LEU A 62 9.42 -27.05 1.47
CA LEU A 62 9.19 -26.35 2.73
C LEU A 62 10.56 -26.23 3.43
N MET A 63 11.02 -25.00 3.67
CA MET A 63 12.27 -24.75 4.39
C MET A 63 12.16 -25.33 5.80
N THR A 64 13.18 -26.08 6.24
CA THR A 64 13.20 -26.65 7.59
C THR A 64 13.49 -25.57 8.63
N SER A 65 13.08 -25.75 9.89
CA SER A 65 13.35 -24.78 10.96
C SER A 65 14.85 -24.54 11.18
N VAL A 66 15.67 -25.60 11.07
CA VAL A 66 17.13 -25.52 11.20
C VAL A 66 17.74 -24.68 10.08
N GLU A 67 17.34 -24.94 8.83
CA GLU A 67 17.78 -24.16 7.67
C GLU A 67 17.36 -22.68 7.78
N ALA A 68 16.14 -22.43 8.27
CA ALA A 68 15.64 -21.08 8.51
C ALA A 68 16.51 -20.32 9.50
N ILE A 69 16.88 -20.96 10.61
CA ILE A 69 17.73 -20.37 11.66
C ILE A 69 19.13 -20.07 11.12
N GLU A 70 19.73 -20.97 10.32
CA GLU A 70 21.05 -20.73 9.73
C GLU A 70 21.03 -19.60 8.71
N LEU A 71 20.00 -19.52 7.87
CA LEU A 71 19.81 -18.38 6.96
C LEU A 71 19.57 -17.07 7.70
N LEU A 72 18.84 -17.13 8.83
CA LEU A 72 18.59 -15.97 9.67
C LEU A 72 19.89 -15.44 10.27
N LYS A 73 20.74 -16.31 10.84
CA LYS A 73 22.09 -15.94 11.32
C LYS A 73 22.96 -15.37 10.21
N LYS A 74 22.95 -16.00 9.03
CA LYS A 74 23.69 -15.52 7.84
C LYS A 74 23.27 -14.09 7.48
N SER A 75 21.97 -13.80 7.50
CA SER A 75 21.43 -12.46 7.18
C SER A 75 21.91 -11.35 8.12
N LEU A 76 22.32 -11.68 9.36
CA LEU A 76 22.86 -10.68 10.30
C LEU A 76 24.27 -10.22 9.95
N VAL A 77 25.01 -11.04 9.19
CA VAL A 77 26.43 -10.83 8.89
C VAL A 77 26.62 -10.40 7.44
N SER A 78 25.77 -10.86 6.53
CA SER A 78 25.87 -10.56 5.10
C SER A 78 24.51 -10.40 4.42
N ILE A 79 24.56 -9.79 3.24
CA ILE A 79 23.42 -9.74 2.32
C ILE A 79 23.20 -11.14 1.76
N ILE A 80 21.99 -11.69 1.90
CA ILE A 80 21.64 -12.98 1.33
C ILE A 80 20.93 -12.83 0.00
N THR A 81 20.83 -13.92 -0.77
CA THR A 81 20.19 -13.84 -2.09
C THR A 81 18.71 -13.52 -1.98
N ARG A 82 18.14 -12.84 -2.98
CA ARG A 82 16.72 -12.49 -3.02
C ARG A 82 15.81 -13.70 -2.82
N THR A 83 16.17 -14.85 -3.39
CA THR A 83 15.42 -16.10 -3.26
C THR A 83 15.47 -16.66 -1.84
N GLU A 84 16.64 -16.68 -1.21
CA GLU A 84 16.78 -17.09 0.21
C GLU A 84 15.99 -16.13 1.12
N ALA A 85 16.13 -14.82 0.92
CA ALA A 85 15.44 -13.79 1.70
C ALA A 85 13.91 -13.94 1.63
N GLN A 86 13.36 -14.20 0.44
CA GLN A 86 11.92 -14.39 0.27
C GLN A 86 11.45 -15.69 0.92
N LYS A 87 12.17 -16.81 0.75
CA LYS A 87 11.86 -18.08 1.42
C LYS A 87 11.89 -17.95 2.94
N LEU A 88 12.89 -17.25 3.48
CA LEU A 88 13.02 -17.01 4.90
C LEU A 88 11.92 -16.10 5.44
N ALA A 89 11.61 -15.00 4.75
CA ALA A 89 10.52 -14.10 5.12
C ALA A 89 9.17 -14.83 5.16
N GLU A 90 8.90 -15.72 4.19
CA GLU A 90 7.69 -16.56 4.17
C GLU A 90 7.67 -17.58 5.31
N ALA A 91 8.81 -18.16 5.67
CA ALA A 91 8.88 -19.07 6.81
C ALA A 91 8.65 -18.34 8.14
N ILE A 92 9.22 -17.14 8.32
CA ILE A 92 8.97 -16.30 9.51
C ILE A 92 7.50 -15.89 9.58
N ALA A 93 6.86 -15.56 8.46
CA ALA A 93 5.44 -15.24 8.43
C ALA A 93 4.56 -16.44 8.83
N LYS A 94 4.97 -17.67 8.48
CA LYS A 94 4.27 -18.91 8.89
C LYS A 94 4.54 -19.29 10.33
N ASP A 95 5.78 -19.12 10.78
CA ASP A 95 6.23 -19.40 12.15
C ASP A 95 6.97 -18.17 12.73
N PRO A 96 6.22 -17.25 13.37
CA PRO A 96 6.81 -16.06 14.00
C PRO A 96 7.77 -16.36 15.15
N SER A 97 7.79 -17.61 15.67
CA SER A 97 8.76 -18.00 16.69
C SER A 97 10.19 -18.01 16.16
N LEU A 98 10.38 -18.17 14.84
CA LEU A 98 11.68 -18.10 14.18
C LEU A 98 12.39 -16.75 14.42
N ALA A 99 11.64 -15.67 14.55
CA ALA A 99 12.21 -14.35 14.83
C ALA A 99 12.81 -14.24 16.23
N LYS A 100 12.44 -15.11 17.18
CA LYS A 100 12.94 -15.09 18.57
C LYS A 100 14.36 -15.66 18.71
N TYR A 101 14.84 -16.42 17.72
CA TYR A 101 16.20 -16.98 17.74
C TYR A 101 17.28 -15.93 17.48
N ILE A 102 16.88 -14.73 17.07
CA ILE A 102 17.76 -13.58 16.93
C ILE A 102 17.26 -12.47 17.84
N ASP A 103 18.19 -11.86 18.57
CA ASP A 103 17.93 -10.61 19.27
C ASP A 103 18.72 -9.50 18.58
N ILE A 104 18.03 -8.73 17.74
CA ILE A 104 18.61 -7.55 17.10
C ILE A 104 18.19 -6.33 17.93
N PRO A 105 19.12 -5.54 18.47
CA PRO A 105 18.77 -4.27 19.11
C PRO A 105 18.26 -3.26 18.06
N LEU A 106 17.30 -2.41 18.44
CA LEU A 106 16.69 -1.41 17.54
C LEU A 106 17.75 -0.57 16.80
N SER A 107 18.85 -0.22 17.47
CA SER A 107 19.97 0.56 16.92
C SER A 107 20.76 -0.11 15.79
N LYS A 108 20.44 -1.35 15.41
CA LYS A 108 21.08 -2.07 14.29
C LYS A 108 20.11 -2.33 13.13
N PHE A 109 18.84 -1.98 13.29
CA PHE A 109 17.82 -2.24 12.27
C PHE A 109 17.96 -1.36 11.04
N ASP A 110 18.51 -0.16 11.17
CA ASP A 110 18.82 0.72 10.03
C ASP A 110 19.71 0.01 8.99
N LYS A 111 20.83 -0.56 9.44
CA LYS A 111 21.72 -1.34 8.59
C LYS A 111 21.06 -2.64 8.13
N TYR A 112 20.35 -3.33 9.03
CA TYR A 112 19.70 -4.59 8.69
C TYR A 112 18.62 -4.43 7.59
N ILE A 113 17.89 -3.32 7.60
CA ILE A 113 16.93 -2.95 6.56
C ILE A 113 17.64 -2.64 5.24
N ASP A 114 18.75 -1.88 5.28
CA ASP A 114 19.53 -1.55 4.07
C ASP A 114 20.11 -2.81 3.42
N ASP A 115 20.57 -3.78 4.21
CA ASP A 115 21.19 -5.02 3.74
C ASP A 115 20.16 -6.09 3.34
N ASN A 116 19.10 -6.29 4.12
CA ASN A 116 18.16 -7.40 3.97
C ASN A 116 16.69 -6.99 4.26
N PRO A 117 16.06 -6.12 3.43
CA PRO A 117 14.77 -5.48 3.74
C PRO A 117 13.60 -6.46 3.91
N ALA A 118 13.53 -7.51 3.08
CA ALA A 118 12.44 -8.49 3.14
C ALA A 118 12.40 -9.27 4.46
N ILE A 119 13.59 -9.61 4.99
CA ILE A 119 13.74 -10.36 6.24
C ILE A 119 13.54 -9.41 7.42
N ALA A 120 14.14 -8.21 7.35
CA ALA A 120 13.94 -7.17 8.35
C ALA A 120 12.45 -6.88 8.56
N ALA A 121 11.68 -6.73 7.48
CA ALA A 121 10.23 -6.56 7.57
C ALA A 121 9.56 -7.74 8.29
N ALA A 122 9.86 -8.98 7.93
CA ALA A 122 9.26 -10.16 8.57
C ALA A 122 9.59 -10.23 10.07
N VAL A 123 10.83 -9.90 10.46
CA VAL A 123 11.25 -9.84 11.86
C VAL A 123 10.54 -8.72 12.61
N ILE A 124 10.40 -7.54 12.02
CA ILE A 124 9.68 -6.40 12.62
C ILE A 124 8.20 -6.74 12.81
N VAL A 125 7.53 -7.34 11.81
CA VAL A 125 6.14 -7.83 11.92
C VAL A 125 6.01 -8.81 13.07
N ALA A 126 6.92 -9.78 13.18
CA ALA A 126 6.90 -10.78 14.24
C ALA A 126 7.06 -10.14 15.63
N ARG A 127 7.96 -9.16 15.78
CA ARG A 127 8.16 -8.43 17.04
C ARG A 127 6.96 -7.59 17.44
N ILE A 128 6.40 -6.82 16.51
CA ILE A 128 5.25 -5.95 16.79
C ILE A 128 4.01 -6.78 17.11
N THR A 129 3.81 -7.90 16.42
CA THR A 129 2.70 -8.83 16.72
C THR A 129 2.82 -9.43 18.12
N GLN A 130 4.05 -9.68 18.60
CA GLN A 130 4.30 -10.20 19.94
C GLN A 130 4.25 -9.10 21.01
N ASN A 131 4.70 -7.89 20.68
CA ASN A 131 4.81 -6.76 21.57
C ASN A 131 4.47 -5.45 20.84
N CYS A 132 3.20 -5.10 20.83
CA CYS A 132 2.71 -3.93 20.07
C CYS A 132 3.28 -2.59 20.54
N SER A 133 3.83 -2.51 21.76
CA SER A 133 4.47 -1.29 22.28
C SER A 133 5.77 -0.92 21.57
N GLU A 134 6.36 -1.83 20.77
CA GLU A 134 7.56 -1.54 19.97
C GLU A 134 7.26 -0.80 18.67
N LEU A 135 6.01 -0.82 18.20
CA LEU A 135 5.59 -0.19 16.95
C LEU A 135 6.04 1.28 16.84
N PRO A 136 5.84 2.16 17.85
CA PRO A 136 6.28 3.56 17.77
C PRO A 136 7.79 3.70 17.60
N GLN A 137 8.58 2.80 18.19
CA GLN A 137 10.04 2.85 18.13
C GLN A 137 10.56 2.44 16.75
N PHE A 138 10.00 1.37 16.17
CA PHE A 138 10.28 0.98 14.78
C PHE A 138 9.82 2.04 13.80
N PHE A 139 8.69 2.68 14.07
CA PHE A 139 8.21 3.77 13.25
C PHE A 139 9.17 4.97 13.27
N GLN A 140 9.62 5.39 14.45
CA GLN A 140 10.61 6.46 14.58
C GLN A 140 11.92 6.11 13.86
N LEU A 141 12.36 4.85 13.93
CA LEU A 141 13.52 4.36 13.18
C LEU A 141 13.30 4.51 11.67
N LEU A 142 12.19 4.00 11.14
CA LEU A 142 11.87 4.06 9.71
C LEU A 142 11.75 5.51 9.22
N ALA A 143 11.10 6.39 10.00
CA ALA A 143 11.02 7.81 9.71
C ALA A 143 12.37 8.53 9.83
N GLY A 144 13.33 7.98 10.59
CA GLY A 144 14.71 8.48 10.68
C GLY A 144 15.59 8.08 9.49
N MET A 145 15.22 7.06 8.73
CA MET A 145 16.01 6.60 7.59
C MET A 145 15.95 7.57 6.40
N LYS A 146 17.02 7.58 5.61
CA LYS A 146 17.04 8.22 4.28
C LYS A 146 15.97 7.60 3.38
N ILE A 147 15.43 8.38 2.44
CA ILE A 147 14.51 7.86 1.43
C ILE A 147 15.22 6.78 0.61
N SER A 148 14.76 5.53 0.76
CA SER A 148 15.31 4.37 0.06
C SER A 148 14.20 3.38 -0.29
N VAL A 149 14.45 2.57 -1.33
CA VAL A 149 13.52 1.50 -1.74
C VAL A 149 13.39 0.46 -0.62
N GLN A 150 14.47 0.20 0.10
CA GLN A 150 14.56 -0.75 1.20
C GLN A 150 13.63 -0.36 2.36
N ALA A 151 13.72 0.88 2.84
CA ALA A 151 12.87 1.37 3.93
C ALA A 151 11.38 1.37 3.50
N MET A 152 11.09 1.76 2.26
CA MET A 152 9.73 1.75 1.73
C MET A 152 9.15 0.35 1.53
N GLU A 153 9.98 -0.63 1.14
CA GLU A 153 9.56 -2.04 1.10
C GLU A 153 9.12 -2.51 2.48
N VAL A 154 9.90 -2.19 3.52
CA VAL A 154 9.56 -2.53 4.90
C VAL A 154 8.23 -1.89 5.31
N VAL A 155 8.06 -0.58 5.11
CA VAL A 155 6.80 0.12 5.44
C VAL A 155 5.62 -0.49 4.70
N ASN A 156 5.75 -0.79 3.41
CA ASN A 156 4.68 -1.41 2.63
C ASN A 156 4.33 -2.82 3.15
N ARG A 157 5.32 -3.62 3.55
CA ARG A 157 5.09 -4.93 4.19
C ARG A 157 4.41 -4.80 5.55
N LEU A 158 4.79 -3.80 6.37
CA LEU A 158 4.13 -3.54 7.64
C LEU A 158 2.65 -3.16 7.45
N CYS A 159 2.35 -2.28 6.49
CA CYS A 159 0.98 -1.85 6.19
C CYS A 159 0.06 -2.98 5.68
N THR A 160 0.64 -4.08 5.17
CA THR A 160 -0.12 -5.22 4.62
C THR A 160 -0.24 -6.40 5.57
N GLN A 161 0.60 -6.49 6.60
CA GLN A 161 0.65 -7.64 7.51
C GLN A 161 0.25 -7.30 8.95
N VAL A 162 0.22 -6.02 9.31
CA VAL A 162 -0.17 -5.55 10.64
C VAL A 162 -1.26 -4.50 10.47
N GLU A 163 -2.17 -4.40 11.45
CA GLU A 163 -3.07 -3.25 11.55
C GLU A 163 -2.25 -1.99 11.85
N PHE A 164 -1.80 -1.33 10.79
CA PHE A 164 -0.88 -0.21 10.87
C PHE A 164 -1.66 1.10 11.08
N PRO A 165 -1.46 1.83 12.19
CA PRO A 165 -2.21 3.05 12.45
C PRO A 165 -1.92 4.13 11.40
N GLN A 166 -2.98 4.70 10.83
CA GLN A 166 -2.89 5.67 9.74
C GLN A 166 -2.15 6.95 10.15
N GLU A 167 -2.19 7.34 11.42
CA GLU A 167 -1.46 8.50 11.94
C GLU A 167 0.06 8.36 11.75
N TYR A 168 0.61 7.20 12.09
CA TYR A 168 2.01 6.89 11.83
C TYR A 168 2.29 6.94 10.33
N LEU A 169 1.47 6.30 9.50
CA LEU A 169 1.71 6.27 8.06
C LEU A 169 1.69 7.68 7.45
N ASN A 170 0.73 8.51 7.85
CA ASN A 170 0.63 9.91 7.44
C ASN A 170 1.87 10.70 7.87
N SER A 171 2.33 10.54 9.11
CA SER A 171 3.55 11.20 9.58
C SER A 171 4.79 10.78 8.79
N TYR A 172 4.91 9.50 8.41
CA TYR A 172 6.02 9.01 7.60
C TYR A 172 5.98 9.59 6.19
N ILE A 173 4.81 9.58 5.56
CA ILE A 173 4.60 10.15 4.23
C ILE A 173 4.95 11.65 4.23
N ALA A 174 4.44 12.42 5.20
CA ALA A 174 4.76 13.84 5.32
C ALA A 174 6.27 14.08 5.51
N THR A 175 6.95 13.19 6.24
CA THR A 175 8.42 13.26 6.38
C THR A 175 9.12 12.97 5.04
N CYS A 176 8.67 11.99 4.27
CA CYS A 176 9.22 11.70 2.94
C CYS A 176 9.01 12.86 1.97
N VAL A 177 7.81 13.43 1.91
CA VAL A 177 7.48 14.60 1.07
C VAL A 177 8.39 15.77 1.42
N ARG A 178 8.48 16.12 2.71
CA ARG A 178 9.35 17.20 3.20
C ARG A 178 10.81 17.00 2.83
N ARG A 179 11.34 15.78 2.97
CA ARG A 179 12.71 15.46 2.58
C ARG A 179 12.96 15.64 1.09
N CYS A 180 12.00 15.33 0.23
CA CYS A 180 12.13 15.62 -1.20
C CYS A 180 12.23 17.13 -1.49
N GLU A 181 11.83 18.00 -0.57
CA GLU A 181 11.85 19.45 -0.74
C GLU A 181 13.04 20.14 -0.06
N GLU A 182 13.91 19.40 0.61
CA GLU A 182 15.11 19.96 1.23
C GLU A 182 16.03 20.61 0.19
N PRO A 183 16.52 21.85 0.44
CA PRO A 183 17.31 22.60 -0.53
C PRO A 183 18.73 22.03 -0.72
N ASP A 184 19.22 21.23 0.22
CA ASP A 184 20.60 20.72 0.26
C ASP A 184 20.81 19.48 -0.65
N GLN A 185 20.03 19.35 -1.71
CA GLN A 185 20.08 18.23 -2.65
C GLN A 185 20.40 18.69 -4.07
N THR A 186 21.17 17.87 -4.79
CA THR A 186 21.32 18.07 -6.22
C THR A 186 19.99 17.79 -6.94
N PRO A 187 19.68 18.49 -8.05
CA PRO A 187 18.44 18.24 -8.81
C PRO A 187 18.27 16.77 -9.23
N PHE A 188 19.37 16.09 -9.52
CA PHE A 188 19.38 14.67 -9.86
C PHE A 188 18.97 13.77 -8.69
N MET A 189 19.53 14.01 -7.51
CA MET A 189 19.20 13.24 -6.30
C MET A 189 17.74 13.47 -5.89
N GLN A 190 17.29 14.72 -5.95
CA GLN A 190 15.90 15.10 -5.68
C GLN A 190 14.95 14.39 -6.65
N CYS A 191 15.22 14.45 -7.96
CA CYS A 191 14.42 13.71 -8.96
C CYS A 191 14.33 12.22 -8.63
N ARG A 192 15.44 11.60 -8.20
CA ARG A 192 15.46 10.18 -7.82
C ARG A 192 14.59 9.91 -6.57
N GLN A 193 14.69 10.75 -5.55
CA GLN A 193 13.87 10.62 -4.33
C GLN A 193 12.37 10.79 -4.65
N VAL A 194 12.02 11.82 -5.43
CA VAL A 194 10.64 12.07 -5.85
C VAL A 194 10.07 10.87 -6.59
N ARG A 195 10.83 10.25 -7.50
CA ARG A 195 10.39 9.01 -8.18
C ARG A 195 10.09 7.89 -7.20
N VAL A 196 10.99 7.66 -6.25
CA VAL A 196 10.86 6.61 -5.24
C VAL A 196 9.62 6.85 -4.36
N VAL A 197 9.42 8.08 -3.88
CA VAL A 197 8.23 8.48 -3.11
C VAL A 197 6.95 8.32 -3.94
N CYS A 198 6.92 8.80 -5.18
CA CYS A 198 5.72 8.73 -6.02
C CYS A 198 5.29 7.29 -6.30
N VAL A 199 6.24 6.39 -6.59
CA VAL A 199 5.96 4.96 -6.81
C VAL A 199 5.43 4.30 -5.54
N PHE A 200 6.03 4.62 -4.38
CA PHE A 200 5.58 4.12 -3.09
C PHE A 200 4.15 4.57 -2.74
N LEU A 201 3.85 5.86 -2.85
CA LEU A 201 2.51 6.40 -2.59
C LEU A 201 1.46 5.80 -3.53
N SER A 202 1.80 5.66 -4.81
CA SER A 202 0.92 5.00 -5.79
C SER A 202 0.65 3.53 -5.41
N SER A 203 1.62 2.85 -4.81
CA SER A 203 1.44 1.48 -4.29
C SER A 203 0.48 1.42 -3.11
N LEU A 204 0.59 2.36 -2.16
CA LEU A 204 -0.31 2.44 -1.01
C LEU A 204 -1.76 2.72 -1.44
N ILE A 205 -1.96 3.65 -2.37
CA ILE A 205 -3.29 3.96 -2.93
C ILE A 205 -3.90 2.74 -3.61
N ARG A 206 -3.13 2.10 -4.50
CA ARG A 206 -3.60 0.93 -5.26
C ARG A 206 -3.93 -0.27 -4.38
N SER A 207 -3.17 -0.48 -3.30
CA SER A 207 -3.42 -1.56 -2.33
C SER A 207 -4.52 -1.23 -1.32
N ARG A 208 -5.03 0.01 -1.30
CA ARG A 208 -6.02 0.52 -0.34
C ARG A 208 -5.60 0.34 1.13
N THR A 209 -4.30 0.41 1.39
CA THR A 209 -3.72 0.30 2.75
C THR A 209 -3.62 1.65 3.47
N TRP A 210 -3.91 2.74 2.76
CA TRP A 210 -3.75 4.11 3.23
C TRP A 210 -4.91 5.00 2.80
N ASP A 211 -5.41 5.82 3.72
CA ASP A 211 -6.37 6.89 3.43
C ASP A 211 -5.63 8.16 3.01
N VAL A 212 -5.76 8.53 1.73
CA VAL A 212 -5.11 9.71 1.14
C VAL A 212 -5.71 11.05 1.61
N ARG A 213 -6.95 11.06 2.09
CA ARG A 213 -7.71 12.30 2.36
C ARG A 213 -6.98 13.28 3.29
N PRO A 214 -6.37 12.86 4.42
CA PRO A 214 -5.70 13.76 5.35
C PRO A 214 -4.52 14.53 4.75
N LEU A 215 -3.83 13.96 3.75
CA LEU A 215 -2.66 14.56 3.11
C LEU A 215 -2.92 15.06 1.69
N SER A 216 -4.17 15.02 1.23
CA SER A 216 -4.55 15.29 -0.17
C SER A 216 -4.05 16.64 -0.68
N VAL A 217 -4.22 17.72 0.09
CA VAL A 217 -3.79 19.08 -0.31
C VAL A 217 -2.27 19.17 -0.40
N GLU A 218 -1.54 18.65 0.59
CA GLU A 218 -0.06 18.65 0.61
C GLU A 218 0.49 17.86 -0.58
N LEU A 219 -0.10 16.69 -0.87
CA LEU A 219 0.33 15.83 -1.96
C LEU A 219 0.00 16.40 -3.33
N GLN A 220 -1.13 17.06 -3.50
CA GLN A 220 -1.46 17.78 -4.73
C GLN A 220 -0.46 18.91 -4.98
N ALA A 221 -0.10 19.69 -3.95
CA ALA A 221 0.93 20.70 -4.08
C ALA A 221 2.29 20.09 -4.44
N PHE A 222 2.67 19.00 -3.79
CA PHE A 222 3.92 18.27 -4.05
C PHE A 222 4.01 17.77 -5.51
N VAL A 223 2.99 17.07 -6.02
CA VAL A 223 3.05 16.54 -7.39
C VAL A 223 2.97 17.63 -8.46
N LEU A 224 2.33 18.77 -8.17
CA LEU A 224 2.36 19.95 -9.04
C LEU A 224 3.75 20.59 -9.07
N LYS A 225 4.41 20.71 -7.90
CA LYS A 225 5.79 21.20 -7.79
C LYS A 225 6.78 20.34 -8.58
N PHE A 226 6.59 19.02 -8.56
CA PHE A 226 7.45 18.07 -9.25
C PHE A 226 6.87 17.49 -10.55
N ASN A 227 6.02 18.26 -11.26
CA ASN A 227 5.32 17.78 -12.46
C ASN A 227 6.26 17.33 -13.61
N HIS A 228 7.50 17.80 -13.62
CA HIS A 228 8.53 17.38 -14.58
C HIS A 228 8.99 15.92 -14.38
N VAL A 229 8.66 15.32 -13.23
CA VAL A 229 8.87 13.90 -12.95
C VAL A 229 7.62 13.13 -13.38
N ARG A 230 7.78 12.21 -14.34
CA ARG A 230 6.68 11.39 -14.90
C ARG A 230 5.84 10.70 -13.82
N GLU A 231 6.49 10.14 -12.81
CA GLU A 231 5.86 9.43 -11.71
C GLU A 231 4.95 10.34 -10.87
N ALA A 232 5.24 11.65 -10.80
CA ALA A 232 4.38 12.63 -10.12
C ALA A 232 3.05 12.82 -10.86
N ALA A 233 3.07 12.84 -12.20
CA ALA A 233 1.85 12.89 -13.00
C ALA A 233 0.98 11.65 -12.78
N SER A 234 1.58 10.45 -12.75
CA SER A 234 0.85 9.21 -12.44
C SER A 234 0.27 9.22 -11.03
N LEU A 235 1.02 9.69 -10.04
CA LEU A 235 0.54 9.82 -8.67
C LEU A 235 -0.62 10.82 -8.56
N TYR A 236 -0.54 11.97 -9.24
CA TYR A 236 -1.63 12.95 -9.24
C TYR A 236 -2.95 12.34 -9.70
N GLN A 237 -2.93 11.56 -10.80
CA GLN A 237 -4.11 10.84 -11.27
C GLN A 237 -4.62 9.82 -10.24
N ALA A 238 -3.73 9.07 -9.59
CA ALA A 238 -4.10 8.13 -8.54
C ALA A 238 -4.75 8.82 -7.34
N ILE A 239 -4.25 10.00 -6.93
CA ILE A 239 -4.86 10.81 -5.86
C ILE A 239 -6.26 11.25 -6.26
N LEU A 240 -6.43 11.81 -7.47
CA LEU A 240 -7.75 12.26 -7.93
C LEU A 240 -8.77 11.11 -7.96
N MET A 241 -8.36 9.92 -8.43
CA MET A 241 -9.20 8.72 -8.43
C MET A 241 -9.57 8.27 -7.01
N ALA A 242 -8.61 8.29 -6.08
CA ALA A 242 -8.84 7.88 -4.70
C ALA A 242 -9.73 8.84 -3.90
N LEU A 243 -9.81 10.12 -4.30
CA LEU A 243 -10.67 11.13 -3.68
C LEU A 243 -12.09 11.15 -4.26
N GLN A 244 -12.38 10.40 -5.32
CA GLN A 244 -13.73 10.38 -5.86
C GLN A 244 -14.70 9.77 -4.83
N PRO A 245 -15.85 10.41 -4.58
CA PRO A 245 -16.88 9.81 -3.73
C PRO A 245 -17.38 8.52 -4.41
N SER A 246 -17.28 7.39 -3.70
CA SER A 246 -17.87 6.13 -4.15
C SER A 246 -19.36 6.35 -4.43
N ALA A 247 -19.83 5.92 -5.60
CA ALA A 247 -21.23 6.03 -6.04
C ALA A 247 -22.23 5.22 -5.18
N GLU A 248 -21.80 4.64 -4.05
CA GLU A 248 -22.63 3.95 -3.07
C GLU A 248 -23.07 4.90 -1.94
N SER A 249 -23.74 6.00 -2.30
CA SER A 249 -24.56 6.79 -1.35
C SER A 249 -25.66 7.62 -2.03
N VAL A 250 -26.15 7.18 -3.19
CA VAL A 250 -27.35 7.76 -3.82
C VAL A 250 -28.35 6.67 -4.14
N THR A 251 -28.98 6.08 -3.12
CA THR A 251 -30.25 5.37 -3.31
C THR A 251 -31.07 5.41 -2.01
N THR A 252 -31.73 6.54 -1.75
CA THR A 252 -33.09 6.60 -1.18
C THR A 252 -33.58 8.04 -1.08
N CYS A 253 -34.24 8.51 -2.15
CA CYS A 253 -35.51 9.24 -2.08
C CYS A 253 -36.02 9.51 -3.49
N SER A 254 -36.74 8.54 -4.05
CA SER A 254 -37.72 8.78 -5.10
C SER A 254 -39.06 8.23 -4.65
N SER A 255 -40.12 8.92 -5.08
CA SER A 255 -41.56 8.79 -4.77
C SER A 255 -41.99 9.63 -3.55
N THR A 256 -42.90 10.60 -3.65
CA THR A 256 -44.02 10.91 -4.56
C THR A 256 -44.25 12.44 -4.54
N LEU A 257 -44.61 13.13 -5.62
CA LEU A 257 -45.99 13.36 -6.06
C LEU A 257 -45.99 13.88 -7.51
N GLY A 258 -46.92 13.35 -8.32
CA GLY A 258 -47.12 13.71 -9.71
C GLY A 258 -48.29 14.67 -9.95
N LEU A 259 -48.27 15.21 -11.17
CA LEU A 259 -49.35 15.77 -12.00
C LEU A 259 -50.00 17.10 -11.58
N SER A 260 -49.88 18.13 -12.44
CA SER A 260 -50.87 18.34 -13.51
C SER A 260 -50.46 19.50 -14.42
N ALA A 261 -50.55 19.29 -15.74
CA ALA A 261 -50.31 20.29 -16.77
C ALA A 261 -51.62 20.70 -17.44
N LYS A 262 -51.85 22.01 -17.55
CA LYS A 262 -52.47 22.79 -18.65
C LYS A 262 -53.22 24.00 -18.07
N THR A 263 -52.95 25.21 -18.59
CA THR A 263 -53.82 25.91 -19.56
C THR A 263 -53.33 27.37 -19.78
N ALA A 264 -53.19 27.70 -21.07
CA ALA A 264 -53.32 29.00 -21.75
C ALA A 264 -52.93 30.32 -21.07
N GLY A 265 -52.00 31.03 -21.75
CA GLY A 265 -52.24 32.37 -22.28
C GLY A 265 -52.24 33.54 -21.30
N VAL A 266 -51.28 34.45 -21.46
CA VAL A 266 -51.53 35.85 -21.82
C VAL A 266 -50.18 36.51 -22.13
N ILE A 267 -50.14 37.13 -23.30
CA ILE A 267 -49.07 37.96 -23.83
C ILE A 267 -49.23 39.35 -23.21
N SER A 268 -48.14 39.97 -22.78
CA SER A 268 -48.03 41.44 -22.78
C SER A 268 -46.58 41.83 -23.00
N ALA A 269 -46.31 42.22 -24.24
CA ALA A 269 -45.18 43.06 -24.60
C ALA A 269 -45.49 44.50 -24.19
N VAL A 270 -44.52 45.17 -23.57
CA VAL A 270 -44.39 46.64 -23.64
C VAL A 270 -42.94 46.96 -23.98
N THR A 271 -42.83 47.94 -24.86
CA THR A 271 -41.75 48.23 -25.78
C THR A 271 -41.01 49.49 -25.34
N THR A 272 -39.70 49.49 -25.58
CA THR A 272 -38.86 50.58 -26.13
C THR A 272 -38.39 51.76 -25.26
N THR A 273 -37.15 52.15 -25.62
CA THR A 273 -36.42 53.42 -25.48
C THR A 273 -35.49 53.49 -24.27
N GLY A 274 -34.19 53.78 -24.38
CA GLY A 274 -33.36 54.20 -25.50
C GLY A 274 -32.13 54.95 -24.92
N SER A 275 -31.05 54.98 -25.70
CA SER A 275 -29.90 55.90 -25.63
C SER A 275 -28.54 55.39 -25.12
N ILE A 276 -27.69 55.29 -26.13
CA ILE A 276 -26.23 55.32 -26.26
C ILE A 276 -25.57 56.45 -25.45
N GLU A 277 -24.40 56.22 -24.85
CA GLU A 277 -23.21 57.07 -25.07
C GLU A 277 -21.88 56.41 -24.66
N GLN A 278 -20.85 56.79 -25.42
CA GLN A 278 -19.48 56.29 -25.48
C GLN A 278 -18.54 57.00 -24.48
N SER A 279 -17.27 56.57 -24.51
CA SER A 279 -16.03 57.28 -24.11
C SER A 279 -15.52 56.97 -22.69
N ALA A 280 -14.23 56.87 -22.38
CA ALA A 280 -13.01 57.17 -23.12
C ALA A 280 -11.84 56.32 -22.58
N ALA A 281 -10.86 56.11 -23.46
CA ALA A 281 -9.52 55.65 -23.11
C ALA A 281 -8.79 56.66 -22.21
N ASN A 282 -7.90 56.18 -21.34
CA ASN A 282 -6.76 57.00 -20.93
C ASN A 282 -5.49 56.17 -20.70
N ASN A 283 -4.46 56.57 -21.45
CA ASN A 283 -3.07 56.16 -21.39
C ASN A 283 -2.34 56.94 -20.28
N ARG A 284 -1.34 56.30 -19.64
CA ARG A 284 -0.09 56.85 -19.05
C ARG A 284 0.59 55.66 -18.36
N GLY A 285 1.79 55.18 -18.71
CA GLY A 285 3.00 55.88 -19.11
C GLY A 285 3.99 55.80 -17.95
N GLY A 286 5.08 55.04 -18.07
CA GLY A 286 6.08 54.92 -16.99
C GLY A 286 7.20 53.91 -17.26
N ARG A 287 8.17 54.33 -18.07
CA ARG A 287 9.45 53.69 -18.39
C ARG A 287 10.44 53.95 -17.23
N CYS A 288 11.25 52.97 -16.82
CA CYS A 288 12.62 53.23 -16.37
C CYS A 288 13.47 51.96 -16.36
N SER A 289 14.63 52.08 -17.00
CA SER A 289 15.72 51.11 -17.10
C SER A 289 16.67 51.24 -15.90
N HIS A 290 17.27 50.13 -15.49
CA HIS A 290 18.69 49.96 -15.23
C HIS A 290 19.04 48.47 -15.28
#